data_AF-A0A6G1QIJ1-F1
#
_entry.id   AF-A0A6G1QIJ1-F1
#
_cell.length_a   1.000
_cell.length_b   1.000
_cell.length_c   1.000
_cell.angle_alpha   90.00
_cell.angle_beta   90.00
_cell.angle_gamma   90.00
#
_symmetry.space_group_name_H-M   'P 1'
#
loop_
_entity.id
_entity.type
_entity.pdbx_description
1 polymer ?
#
loop_
_entity_poly.entity_id
_entity_poly.type
_entity_poly.pdbx_seq_one_letter_code
_entity_poly.pdbx_strand_id
1 'polypeptide(L)' 'MSEYFSLSDSDVIGFDLDHTLCRYHLKEASRLIYESFARYLVEHKGYDKDLLNLTPANWDFW' A
#
# COMPACT_ATOMS: atom_id res chain seq x y z
N MET A 1 32.31 -0.16 -10.76
CA MET A 1 32.12 1.29 -10.93
C MET A 1 30.66 1.50 -11.23
N SER A 2 29.91 2.27 -10.43
CA SER A 2 28.52 2.58 -10.80
C SER A 2 28.55 3.57 -11.96
N GLU A 3 27.72 3.36 -12.97
CA GLU A 3 27.48 4.37 -13.98
C GLU A 3 26.87 5.61 -13.32
N TYR A 4 27.29 6.79 -13.77
CA TYR A 4 26.73 8.05 -13.31
C TYR A 4 25.42 8.30 -14.05
N PHE A 5 24.38 8.65 -13.29
CA PHE A 5 23.11 9.11 -13.84
C PHE A 5 23.10 10.64 -13.91
N SER A 6 22.72 11.21 -15.05
CA SER A 6 22.47 12.65 -15.21
C SER A 6 21.06 12.91 -15.72
N LEU A 7 20.35 13.81 -15.04
CA LEU A 7 19.05 14.30 -15.50
C LEU A 7 19.15 15.11 -16.80
N SER A 8 20.32 15.68 -17.11
CA SER A 8 20.55 16.40 -18.37
C SER A 8 20.44 15.52 -19.60
N ASP A 9 20.61 14.22 -19.42
CA ASP A 9 20.65 13.24 -20.51
C ASP A 9 19.26 12.65 -20.77
N SER A 10 18.23 13.13 -20.06
CA SER A 10 16.84 12.66 -20.14
C SER A 10 15.94 13.71 -20.77
N ASP A 11 15.27 13.37 -21.88
CA ASP A 11 14.28 14.24 -22.52
C ASP A 11 12.93 14.26 -21.80
N VAL A 12 12.59 13.17 -21.11
CA VAL A 12 11.32 12.97 -20.43
C VAL A 12 11.56 12.25 -19.10
N ILE A 13 10.80 12.63 -18.08
CA ILE A 13 10.79 11.95 -16.79
C ILE A 13 9.39 11.39 -16.55
N GLY A 14 9.29 10.07 -16.50
CA GLY A 14 8.09 9.37 -16.08
C GLY A 14 8.07 9.24 -14.57
N PHE A 15 6.93 9.54 -13.95
CA PHE A 15 6.69 9.28 -12.54
C PHE A 15 5.54 8.29 -12.41
N ASP A 16 5.68 7.37 -11.46
CA ASP A 16 4.54 6.61 -10.98
C ASP A 16 3.54 7.56 -10.29
N LEU A 17 2.26 7.20 -10.33
CA LEU A 17 1.22 8.00 -9.72
C LEU A 17 1.10 7.67 -8.25
N ASP A 18 0.69 6.45 -7.92
CA ASP A 18 0.42 6.04 -6.55
C ASP A 18 1.71 5.90 -5.75
N HIS A 19 1.72 6.43 -4.52
CA HIS A 19 2.88 6.43 -3.62
C HIS A 19 4.13 7.19 -4.11
N THR A 20 4.10 7.77 -5.32
CA THR A 20 5.16 8.65 -5.85
C THR A 20 4.65 10.10 -5.99
N LEU A 21 3.74 10.38 -6.94
CA LEU A 21 3.13 11.71 -7.08
C LEU A 21 1.94 11.89 -6.14
N CYS A 22 1.05 10.90 -6.09
CA CYS A 22 -0.10 10.86 -5.20
C CYS A 22 0.33 10.24 -3.86
N ARG A 23 0.38 11.07 -2.82
CA ARG A 23 0.78 10.65 -1.48
C ARG A 23 -0.42 10.38 -0.61
N TYR A 24 -0.50 9.16 -0.11
CA TYR A 24 -1.53 8.72 0.82
C TYR A 24 -1.03 8.80 2.25
N HIS A 25 -1.95 9.00 3.19
CA HIS A 25 -1.67 8.70 4.58
C HIS A 25 -1.56 7.17 4.72
N LEU A 26 -0.33 6.70 4.92
CA LEU A 26 0.01 5.27 4.84
C LEU A 26 -0.87 4.43 5.76
N LYS A 27 -1.12 4.91 6.98
CA LYS A 27 -1.91 4.19 7.98
C LYS A 27 -3.36 4.00 7.54
N GLU A 28 -3.97 5.02 6.98
CA GLU A 28 -5.35 5.05 6.51
C GLU A 28 -5.51 4.21 5.23
N ALA A 29 -4.54 4.31 4.32
CA ALA A 29 -4.51 3.49 3.10
C ALA A 29 -4.32 2.00 3.42
N SER A 30 -3.36 1.66 4.29
CA SER A 30 -3.13 0.28 4.74
C SER A 30 -4.35 -0.29 5.45
N ARG A 31 -5.03 0.50 6.30
CA ARG A 31 -6.29 0.10 6.92
C ARG A 31 -7.37 -0.20 5.88
N LEU A 32 -7.58 0.71 4.94
CA LEU A 32 -8.58 0.53 3.87
C LEU A 32 -8.31 -0.74 3.06
N ILE A 33 -7.04 -0.97 2.68
CA ILE A 33 -6.63 -2.18 1.96
C ILE A 33 -6.95 -3.41 2.79
N TYR A 34 -6.49 -3.47 4.05
CA TYR A 34 -6.74 -4.62 4.92
C TYR A 34 -8.25 -4.91 5.06
N GLU A 35 -9.05 -3.91 5.42
CA GLU A 35 -10.50 -4.06 5.62
C GLU A 35 -11.20 -4.57 4.36
N SER A 36 -10.76 -4.12 3.17
CA SER A 36 -11.30 -4.55 1.89
C SER A 36 -11.01 -6.02 1.62
N PHE A 37 -9.77 -6.45 1.85
CA PHE A 37 -9.36 -7.84 1.64
C PHE A 37 -9.94 -8.78 2.70
N ALA A 38 -9.88 -8.43 3.99
CA ALA A 38 -10.41 -9.25 5.07
C ALA A 38 -11.89 -9.57 4.85
N ARG A 39 -12.68 -8.56 4.47
CA ARG A 39 -14.10 -8.73 4.12
C ARG A 39 -14.29 -9.71 2.97
N TYR A 40 -13.58 -9.52 1.87
CA TYR A 40 -13.68 -10.41 0.71
C TYR A 40 -13.31 -11.85 1.05
N LEU A 41 -12.23 -12.06 1.83
CA LEU A 41 -11.76 -13.37 2.23
C LEU A 41 -12.77 -14.09 3.14
N VAL A 42 -13.35 -13.39 4.10
CA VAL A 42 -14.34 -13.98 5.02
C VAL A 42 -15.64 -14.30 4.28
N GLU A 43 -16.15 -13.35 3.49
CA GLU A 43 -17.45 -13.49 2.82
C GLU A 43 -17.42 -14.49 1.65
N HIS A 44 -16.33 -14.55 0.90
CA HIS A 44 -16.29 -15.30 -0.36
C HIS A 44 -15.31 -16.48 -0.37
N LYS A 45 -14.35 -16.52 0.56
CA LYS A 45 -13.32 -17.58 0.60
C LYS A 45 -13.42 -18.45 1.86
N GLY A 46 -14.35 -18.17 2.77
CA GLY A 46 -14.60 -18.98 3.97
C GLY A 46 -13.49 -18.86 5.01
N TYR A 47 -12.76 -17.75 5.03
CA TYR A 47 -11.73 -17.49 6.03
C TYR A 47 -12.36 -17.16 7.39
N ASP A 48 -11.55 -17.25 8.45
CA ASP A 48 -11.98 -17.00 9.82
C ASP A 48 -12.50 -15.56 9.99
N LYS A 49 -13.65 -15.42 10.67
CA LYS A 49 -14.30 -14.14 10.96
C LYS A 49 -13.46 -13.25 11.86
N ASP A 50 -12.51 -13.82 12.61
CA ASP A 50 -11.60 -13.05 13.44
C ASP A 50 -10.71 -12.09 12.64
N LEU A 51 -10.54 -12.31 11.32
CA LEU A 51 -9.87 -11.34 10.43
C LEU A 51 -10.60 -9.99 10.33
N LEU A 52 -11.88 -9.92 10.70
CA LEU A 52 -12.63 -8.65 10.75
C LEU A 52 -12.37 -7.86 12.05
N ASN A 53 -11.76 -8.48 13.05
CA ASN A 53 -11.54 -7.91 14.37
C ASN A 53 -10.13 -7.31 14.47
N LEU A 54 -9.94 -6.15 13.84
CA LEU A 54 -8.72 -5.36 14.00
C LEU A 54 -8.72 -4.61 15.35
N THR A 55 -7.73 -4.87 16.20
CA THR A 55 -7.49 -4.07 17.41
C THR A 55 -6.34 -3.08 17.17
N PRO A 56 -6.29 -1.93 17.88
CA PRO A 56 -5.17 -1.00 17.81
C PRO A 56 -3.81 -1.63 18.19
N ALA A 57 -3.81 -2.72 18.96
CA ALA A 57 -2.60 -3.48 19.28
C ALA A 57 -2.06 -4.28 18.08
N ASN A 58 -2.92 -4.58 17.09
CA ASN A 58 -2.55 -5.24 15.85
C ASN A 58 -2.16 -4.23 14.75
N TRP A 59 -2.11 -2.93 15.06
CA TRP A 59 -1.82 -1.85 14.10
C TRP A 59 -0.32 -1.56 13.98
N ASP A 60 0.47 -2.60 13.73
CA ASP A 60 1.89 -2.42 13.39
C ASP A 60 2.02 -2.40 11.85
N PHE A 61 1.52 -1.32 11.24
CA PHE A 61 1.71 -1.03 9.80
C PHE A 61 2.92 -0.11 9.57
N TRP A 62 3.91 -0.17 10.48
CA TRP A 62 5.13 0.63 10.42
C TRP A 62 6.12 0.08 9.39
#